data_AF-A0A6G0W1B8-F1
#
_entry.id   AF-A0A6G0W1B8-F1
#
_cell.length_a   1.000
_cell.length_b   1.000
_cell.length_c   1.000
_cell.angle_alpha   90.00
_cell.angle_beta   90.00
_cell.angle_gamma   90.00
#
_symmetry.space_group_name_H-M   'P 1'
#
loop_
_entity.id
_entity.type
_entity.pdbx_description
1 polymer ?
#
loop_
_entity_poly.entity_id
_entity_poly.type
_entity_poly.pdbx_seq_one_letter_code
_entity_poly.pdbx_strand_id
1 'polypeptide(L)'
;MSEPKKMKTLKDFFKNESVNSAIINQDLSQNLFPGSSYENDTNLESELNSSDDRDPALNKHAYSFMKNNFGPYQPRECKFPKVNGRVFRVEWYSLYNWLEYSVINSSAYCFYCRCFPPANKNAENSFTLIGFKSWHRANKAFSNHEKSISHKESCAKMAGFHSSNQVGSIATIIDTNYKESVKKNRQYITILLDNLLFCCRQGIPIRGHDESIESSNQWRL
;
A
#
# COMPACT_ATOMS: atom_id res chain seq x y z
N MET A 1 -56.54 -23.42 17.10
CA MET A 1 -55.18 -23.99 17.04
C MET A 1 -54.27 -22.90 16.52
N SER A 2 -53.57 -22.15 17.39
CA SER A 2 -52.70 -21.04 16.95
C SER A 2 -51.33 -21.59 16.59
N GLU A 3 -50.82 -21.25 15.41
CA GLU A 3 -49.48 -21.65 14.98
C GLU A 3 -48.40 -21.14 15.95
N PRO A 4 -47.37 -21.96 16.26
CA PRO A 4 -46.25 -21.52 17.08
C PRO A 4 -45.44 -20.44 16.34
N LYS A 5 -45.37 -19.24 16.93
CA LYS A 5 -44.49 -18.16 16.44
C LYS A 5 -43.05 -18.68 16.37
N LYS A 6 -42.48 -18.71 15.16
CA LYS A 6 -41.07 -19.04 14.90
C LYS A 6 -40.18 -18.12 15.75
N MET A 7 -39.48 -18.67 16.74
CA MET A 7 -38.50 -17.90 17.54
C MET A 7 -37.34 -17.50 16.65
N LYS A 8 -37.07 -16.19 16.55
CA LYS A 8 -35.88 -15.66 15.87
C LYS A 8 -34.64 -16.17 16.60
N THR A 9 -33.67 -16.71 15.88
CA THR A 9 -32.42 -17.18 16.49
C THR A 9 -31.51 -16.00 16.82
N LEU A 10 -30.59 -16.17 17.77
CA LEU A 10 -29.56 -15.15 18.08
C LEU A 10 -28.76 -14.74 16.83
N LYS A 11 -28.53 -15.68 15.92
CA LYS A 11 -27.91 -15.43 14.61
C LYS A 11 -28.76 -14.52 13.72
N ASP A 12 -30.08 -14.52 13.85
CA ASP A 12 -30.98 -13.65 13.10
C ASP A 12 -31.03 -12.23 13.68
N PHE A 13 -30.77 -12.06 14.98
CA PHE A 13 -30.67 -10.75 15.61
C PHE A 13 -29.46 -9.95 15.09
N PHE A 14 -28.29 -10.61 14.98
CA PHE A 14 -27.08 -9.96 14.49
C PHE A 14 -27.02 -9.79 12.96
N LYS A 15 -27.93 -10.40 12.19
CA LYS A 15 -28.04 -10.22 10.73
C LYS A 15 -28.80 -8.96 10.31
N ASN A 16 -29.56 -8.32 11.21
CA ASN A 16 -30.30 -7.09 10.91
C ASN A 16 -29.38 -5.86 11.00
N GLU A 17 -28.40 -5.77 10.10
CA GLU A 17 -27.40 -4.69 10.05
C GLU A 17 -27.94 -3.35 9.53
N SER A 18 -29.10 -3.31 8.85
CA SER A 18 -29.58 -2.08 8.20
C SER A 18 -30.13 -1.01 9.15
N VAL A 19 -30.53 -1.37 10.38
CA VAL A 19 -31.19 -0.45 11.32
C VAL A 19 -30.20 0.20 12.29
N ASN A 20 -29.10 -0.47 12.62
CA ASN A 20 -28.13 0.02 13.62
C ASN A 20 -27.02 0.90 13.03
N SER A 21 -26.78 0.84 11.71
CA SER A 21 -25.80 1.70 11.03
C SER A 21 -26.24 3.17 10.93
N ALA A 22 -27.55 3.42 10.91
CA ALA A 22 -28.10 4.78 10.86
C ALA A 22 -27.85 5.60 12.14
N ILE A 23 -27.79 4.93 13.30
CA ILE A 23 -27.65 5.58 14.62
C ILE A 23 -26.21 6.02 14.87
N ILE A 24 -25.22 5.29 14.33
CA ILE A 24 -23.78 5.56 14.55
C ILE A 24 -23.27 6.70 13.65
N ASN A 25 -23.89 6.90 12.47
CA ASN A 25 -23.45 7.92 11.51
C ASN A 25 -23.77 9.36 11.92
N GLN A 26 -24.57 9.57 12.97
CA GLN A 26 -25.00 10.91 13.40
C GLN A 26 -24.01 11.59 14.35
N ASP A 27 -23.13 10.81 15.01
CA ASP A 27 -22.13 11.33 15.98
C ASP A 27 -20.76 11.65 15.36
N LEU A 28 -20.51 11.24 14.10
CA LEU A 28 -19.20 11.43 13.44
C LEU A 28 -19.09 12.72 12.61
N SER A 29 -20.17 13.48 12.45
CA SER A 29 -20.21 14.65 11.55
C SER A 29 -19.70 15.97 12.18
N GLN A 30 -19.17 15.98 13.40
CA GLN A 30 -18.85 17.23 14.11
C GLN A 30 -17.35 17.53 14.33
N ASN A 31 -16.41 16.71 13.85
CA ASN A 31 -14.98 16.99 14.05
C ASN A 31 -14.18 16.90 12.74
N LEU A 32 -14.28 17.94 11.90
CA LEU A 32 -13.30 18.21 10.83
C LEU A 32 -12.34 19.32 11.30
N PHE A 33 -11.05 18.99 11.45
CA PHE A 33 -9.99 19.99 11.58
C PHE A 33 -9.59 20.55 10.19
N PRO A 34 -9.04 21.78 10.14
CA PRO A 34 -8.86 22.54 8.89
C PRO A 34 -7.67 22.04 8.07
N GLY A 35 -7.86 21.99 6.75
CA GLY A 35 -6.88 21.50 5.79
C GLY A 35 -5.64 22.37 5.63
N SER A 36 -4.50 21.73 5.42
CA SER A 36 -3.33 22.35 4.79
C SER A 36 -3.52 22.33 3.28
N SER A 37 -3.50 23.51 2.68
CA SER A 37 -3.56 23.76 1.25
C SER A 37 -2.32 23.20 0.54
N TYR A 38 -2.51 22.17 -0.27
CA TYR A 38 -1.67 21.93 -1.44
C TYR A 38 -2.59 22.12 -2.64
N GLU A 39 -2.30 23.15 -3.43
CA GLU A 39 -3.05 23.51 -4.63
C GLU A 39 -3.07 22.30 -5.58
N ASN A 40 -4.28 21.84 -5.88
CA ASN A 40 -4.54 20.86 -6.91
C ASN A 40 -4.55 21.60 -8.26
N ASP A 41 -3.42 21.61 -8.96
CA ASP A 41 -3.44 21.88 -10.41
C ASP A 41 -3.95 20.64 -11.13
N THR A 42 -5.27 20.50 -11.19
CA THR A 42 -5.99 19.56 -12.04
C THR A 42 -5.91 20.01 -13.49
N ASN A 43 -4.75 19.84 -14.15
CA ASN A 43 -4.69 19.94 -15.61
C ASN A 43 -3.49 19.21 -16.23
N LEU A 44 -3.31 17.92 -15.91
CA LEU A 44 -2.26 17.09 -16.54
C LEU A 44 -2.73 15.65 -16.79
N GLU A 45 -3.98 15.46 -17.24
CA GLU A 45 -4.51 14.13 -17.56
C GLU A 45 -4.62 13.82 -19.06
N SER A 46 -4.20 14.72 -19.97
CA SER A 46 -4.47 14.54 -21.41
C SER A 46 -3.27 14.27 -22.33
N GLU A 47 -2.04 14.10 -21.86
CA GLU A 47 -0.87 13.92 -22.76
C GLU A 47 0.13 12.85 -22.28
N LEU A 48 -0.25 11.57 -22.20
CA LEU A 48 0.70 10.47 -21.90
C LEU A 48 0.54 9.26 -22.81
N ASN A 49 0.32 9.46 -24.11
CA ASN A 49 0.01 8.37 -25.05
C ASN A 49 0.99 8.20 -26.24
N SER A 50 2.20 8.76 -26.20
CA SER A 50 3.29 8.34 -27.11
C SER A 50 4.39 7.60 -26.34
N SER A 51 4.96 6.54 -26.94
CA SER A 51 6.07 5.77 -26.35
C SER A 51 7.33 6.62 -26.12
N ASP A 52 7.47 7.69 -26.90
CA ASP A 52 8.63 8.58 -26.88
C ASP A 52 8.58 9.59 -25.73
N ASP A 53 7.39 9.90 -25.19
CA ASP A 53 7.22 10.82 -24.04
C ASP A 53 7.75 10.23 -22.72
N ARG A 54 8.02 8.93 -22.69
CA ARG A 54 8.57 8.22 -21.53
C ARG A 54 10.10 8.18 -21.51
N ASP A 55 10.77 8.70 -22.55
CA ASP A 55 12.22 8.75 -22.58
C ASP A 55 12.77 9.56 -21.39
N PRO A 56 13.71 8.99 -20.61
CA PRO A 56 14.22 9.62 -19.40
C PRO A 56 14.93 10.97 -19.65
N ALA A 57 15.38 11.24 -20.87
CA ALA A 57 16.01 12.50 -21.24
C ALA A 57 15.01 13.62 -21.54
N LEU A 58 13.82 13.29 -22.06
CA LEU A 58 12.79 14.28 -22.40
C LEU A 58 11.96 14.64 -21.17
N ASN A 59 11.55 13.64 -20.41
CA ASN A 59 10.59 13.83 -19.34
C ASN A 59 11.29 13.85 -17.99
N LYS A 60 11.10 14.92 -17.20
CA LYS A 60 11.67 15.02 -15.85
C LYS A 60 10.73 14.51 -14.76
N HIS A 61 9.47 14.21 -15.09
CA HIS A 61 8.41 13.80 -14.17
C HIS A 61 8.30 12.27 -14.03
N ALA A 62 9.42 11.60 -13.70
CA ALA A 62 9.44 10.15 -13.49
C ALA A 62 8.40 9.67 -12.45
N TYR A 63 8.15 10.50 -11.42
CA TYR A 63 7.14 10.23 -10.39
C TYR A 63 5.72 10.06 -10.96
N SER A 64 5.33 10.85 -11.97
CA SER A 64 4.00 10.76 -12.59
C SER A 64 3.80 9.41 -13.28
N PHE A 65 4.82 8.93 -13.98
CA PHE A 65 4.79 7.61 -14.62
C PHE A 65 4.65 6.48 -13.60
N MET A 66 5.42 6.52 -12.52
CA MET A 66 5.27 5.58 -11.41
C MET A 66 3.85 5.62 -10.84
N LYS A 67 3.29 6.81 -10.62
CA LYS A 67 1.91 6.97 -10.09
C LYS A 67 0.87 6.34 -11.01
N ASN A 68 1.08 6.45 -12.32
CA ASN A 68 0.25 5.82 -13.35
C ASN A 68 0.62 4.35 -13.63
N ASN A 69 1.35 3.71 -12.71
CA ASN A 69 1.71 2.29 -12.73
C ASN A 69 2.60 1.87 -13.92
N PHE A 70 3.34 2.82 -14.50
CA PHE A 70 4.34 2.54 -15.51
C PHE A 70 5.69 2.17 -14.86
N GLY A 71 6.35 1.17 -15.43
CA GLY A 71 7.69 0.77 -15.04
C GLY A 71 8.82 1.58 -15.70
N PRO A 72 10.08 1.17 -15.49
CA PRO A 72 11.25 1.73 -16.15
C PRO A 72 11.13 1.70 -17.68
N TYR A 73 11.56 2.77 -18.37
CA TYR A 73 11.61 2.81 -19.83
C TYR A 73 12.79 1.99 -20.38
N GLN A 74 12.48 0.82 -20.96
CA GLN A 74 13.46 -0.18 -21.42
C GLN A 74 13.25 -0.57 -22.90
N PRO A 75 13.56 0.33 -23.86
CA PRO A 75 13.45 0.01 -25.28
C PRO A 75 14.42 -1.12 -25.63
N ARG A 76 13.91 -2.17 -26.30
CA ARG A 76 14.70 -3.35 -26.72
C ARG A 76 14.97 -3.37 -28.23
N GLU A 77 14.05 -2.84 -29.02
CA GLU A 77 14.10 -2.88 -30.50
C GLU A 77 14.63 -1.58 -31.11
N CYS A 78 15.49 -0.85 -30.40
CA CYS A 78 16.09 0.39 -30.91
C CYS A 78 17.54 0.17 -31.36
N LYS A 79 17.98 0.98 -32.33
CA LYS A 79 19.40 1.02 -32.73
C LYS A 79 20.20 1.73 -31.64
N PHE A 80 20.92 0.98 -30.82
CA PHE A 80 21.82 1.56 -29.81
C PHE A 80 23.05 2.19 -30.48
N PRO A 81 23.23 3.52 -30.42
CA PRO A 81 24.39 4.17 -31.00
C PRO A 81 25.70 3.75 -30.31
N LYS A 82 26.76 3.70 -31.10
CA LYS A 82 28.11 3.40 -30.62
C LYS A 82 28.68 4.63 -29.93
N VAL A 83 29.00 4.51 -28.65
CA VAL A 83 29.76 5.50 -27.88
C VAL A 83 31.15 4.91 -27.61
N ASN A 84 32.20 5.56 -28.11
CA ASN A 84 33.60 5.11 -27.98
C ASN A 84 33.80 3.64 -28.41
N GLY A 85 33.17 3.26 -29.53
CA GLY A 85 33.27 1.90 -30.10
C GLY A 85 32.48 0.81 -29.36
N ARG A 86 31.73 1.16 -28.31
CA ARG A 86 30.89 0.23 -27.54
C ARG A 86 29.42 0.64 -27.61
N VAL A 87 28.52 -0.32 -27.47
CA VAL A 87 27.06 -0.10 -27.45
C VAL A 87 26.50 -0.46 -26.09
N PHE A 88 25.33 0.10 -25.77
CA PHE A 88 24.51 -0.37 -24.66
C PHE A 88 24.12 -1.83 -24.87
N ARG A 89 24.09 -2.62 -23.80
CA ARG A 89 23.72 -4.04 -23.84
C ARG A 89 22.34 -4.24 -23.23
N VAL A 90 21.42 -4.79 -24.02
CA VAL A 90 20.04 -5.09 -23.59
C VAL A 90 20.01 -6.08 -22.41
N GLU A 91 21.01 -6.96 -22.31
CA GLU A 91 21.17 -7.91 -21.21
C GLU A 91 21.21 -7.23 -19.83
N TRP A 92 21.64 -5.96 -19.76
CA TRP A 92 21.65 -5.22 -18.51
C TRP A 92 20.27 -4.97 -17.92
N TYR A 93 19.21 -4.93 -18.74
CA TYR A 93 17.85 -4.80 -18.22
C TYR A 93 17.43 -6.00 -17.37
N SER A 94 17.91 -7.21 -17.72
CA SER A 94 17.63 -8.43 -16.96
C SER A 94 18.44 -8.52 -15.66
N LEU A 95 19.58 -7.83 -15.60
CA LEU A 95 20.42 -7.77 -14.40
C LEU A 95 19.98 -6.65 -13.45
N TYR A 96 19.50 -5.54 -14.01
CA TYR A 96 19.19 -4.32 -13.27
C TYR A 96 17.78 -3.85 -13.61
N ASN A 97 16.81 -4.28 -12.79
CA ASN A 97 15.40 -3.96 -13.02
C ASN A 97 15.11 -2.45 -13.01
N TRP A 98 15.92 -1.65 -12.31
CA TRP A 98 15.78 -0.19 -12.21
C TRP A 98 16.32 0.58 -13.43
N LEU A 99 17.03 -0.09 -14.34
CA LEU A 99 17.77 0.53 -15.42
C LEU A 99 16.83 1.03 -16.52
N GLU A 100 17.04 2.27 -16.93
CA GLU A 100 16.38 2.90 -18.07
C GLU A 100 17.40 3.32 -19.11
N TYR A 101 16.97 3.40 -20.36
CA TYR A 101 17.80 3.91 -21.45
C TYR A 101 17.08 5.03 -22.21
N SER A 102 17.76 6.17 -22.35
CA SER A 102 17.35 7.20 -23.29
C SER A 102 17.93 6.91 -24.66
N VAL A 103 17.06 6.82 -25.67
CA VAL A 103 17.49 6.71 -27.07
C VAL A 103 18.07 8.03 -27.55
N ILE A 104 17.49 9.15 -27.10
CA ILE A 104 17.86 10.51 -27.51
C ILE A 104 19.24 10.87 -26.99
N ASN A 105 19.47 10.72 -25.69
CA ASN A 105 20.75 11.05 -25.07
C ASN A 105 21.74 9.88 -25.12
N SER A 106 21.34 8.72 -25.64
CA SER A 106 22.18 7.53 -25.72
C SER A 106 22.82 7.20 -24.36
N SER A 107 22.03 7.30 -23.29
CA SER A 107 22.52 7.30 -21.92
C SER A 107 21.60 6.50 -21.01
N ALA A 108 22.18 5.84 -20.02
CA ALA A 108 21.46 5.04 -19.05
C ALA A 108 21.10 5.85 -17.80
N TYR A 109 19.91 5.60 -17.27
CA TYR A 109 19.35 6.27 -16.10
C TYR A 109 18.80 5.24 -15.11
N CYS A 110 18.45 5.70 -13.91
CA CYS A 110 17.81 4.89 -12.89
C CYS A 110 16.40 5.40 -12.62
N PHE A 111 15.40 4.59 -12.94
CA PHE A 111 13.99 4.96 -12.78
C PHE A 111 13.67 5.32 -11.33
N TYR A 112 14.11 4.49 -10.38
CA TYR A 112 13.80 4.67 -8.96
C TYR A 112 14.42 5.95 -8.40
N CYS A 113 15.67 6.24 -8.75
CA CYS A 113 16.35 7.46 -8.32
C CYS A 113 15.80 8.71 -9.01
N ARG A 114 15.26 8.60 -10.23
CA ARG A 114 14.52 9.71 -10.88
C ARG A 114 13.16 9.95 -10.23
N CYS A 115 12.46 8.90 -9.82
CA CYS A 115 11.19 8.99 -9.09
C CYS A 115 11.37 9.61 -7.70
N PHE A 116 12.43 9.21 -7.00
CA PHE A 116 12.74 9.63 -5.64
C PHE A 116 14.17 10.18 -5.61
N PRO A 117 14.37 11.42 -6.08
CA PRO A 117 15.70 12.03 -6.08
C PRO A 117 16.26 12.09 -4.65
N PRO A 118 17.55 11.80 -4.47
CA PRO A 118 18.20 11.88 -3.18
C PRO A 118 18.16 13.33 -2.65
N ALA A 119 17.92 13.49 -1.36
CA ALA A 119 17.87 14.81 -0.73
C ALA A 119 19.22 15.53 -0.73
N ASN A 120 20.31 14.77 -0.78
CA ASN A 120 21.66 15.30 -0.83
C ASN A 120 22.03 15.72 -2.26
N LYS A 121 22.32 17.01 -2.45
CA LYS A 121 22.76 17.58 -3.74
C LYS A 121 24.09 17.01 -4.26
N ASN A 122 24.89 16.39 -3.38
CA ASN A 122 26.15 15.72 -3.71
C ASN A 122 25.96 14.26 -4.15
N ALA A 123 24.72 13.77 -4.20
CA ALA A 123 24.46 12.42 -4.67
C ALA A 123 24.77 12.25 -6.17
N GLU A 124 24.92 11.01 -6.59
CA GLU A 124 25.37 10.64 -7.93
C GLU A 124 24.36 11.09 -9.01
N ASN A 125 24.57 12.27 -9.58
CA ASN A 125 23.74 12.83 -10.65
C ASN A 125 23.88 12.09 -12.00
N SER A 126 24.84 11.17 -12.08
CA SER A 126 25.14 10.38 -13.29
C SER A 126 23.95 9.54 -13.75
N PHE A 127 23.15 8.99 -12.82
CA PHE A 127 22.02 8.12 -13.13
C PHE A 127 20.65 8.82 -13.07
N THR A 128 20.60 10.11 -12.75
CA THR A 128 19.36 10.87 -12.60
C THR A 128 19.24 11.98 -13.63
N LEU A 129 20.19 12.92 -13.64
CA LEU A 129 20.14 14.13 -14.47
C LEU A 129 20.99 14.03 -15.73
N ILE A 130 22.24 13.57 -15.59
CA ILE A 130 23.23 13.64 -16.68
C ILE A 130 23.10 12.44 -17.62
N GLY A 131 22.86 11.25 -17.06
CA GLY A 131 22.86 10.00 -17.81
C GLY A 131 24.25 9.38 -17.89
N PHE A 132 24.30 8.05 -17.75
CA PHE A 132 25.54 7.28 -17.82
C PHE A 132 25.78 6.75 -19.23
N LYS A 133 26.94 7.08 -19.83
CA LYS A 133 27.32 6.66 -21.20
C LYS A 133 28.65 5.92 -21.32
N SER A 134 29.35 5.70 -20.20
CA SER A 134 30.68 5.05 -20.18
C SER A 134 30.56 3.52 -20.20
N TRP A 135 30.16 2.95 -21.34
CA TRP A 135 29.84 1.52 -21.46
C TRP A 135 30.97 0.56 -21.07
N HIS A 136 32.23 0.97 -21.15
CA HIS A 136 33.37 0.15 -20.71
C HIS A 136 33.43 -0.06 -19.20
N ARG A 137 32.78 0.81 -18.42
CA ARG A 137 32.70 0.74 -16.96
C ARG A 137 31.31 0.35 -16.47
N ALA A 138 30.36 0.06 -17.37
CA ALA A 138 28.95 -0.15 -17.05
C ALA A 138 28.73 -1.17 -15.92
N ASN A 139 29.27 -2.39 -16.04
CA ASN A 139 29.07 -3.42 -15.00
C ASN A 139 29.52 -2.96 -13.61
N LYS A 140 30.68 -2.28 -13.51
CA LYS A 140 31.20 -1.75 -12.24
C LYS A 140 30.36 -0.57 -11.76
N ALA A 141 29.98 0.33 -12.66
CA ALA A 141 29.19 1.51 -12.34
C ALA A 141 27.78 1.14 -11.87
N PHE A 142 27.10 0.24 -12.57
CA PHE A 142 25.76 -0.23 -12.22
C PHE A 142 25.76 -0.99 -10.90
N SER A 143 26.73 -1.90 -10.69
CA SER A 143 26.87 -2.60 -9.40
C SER A 143 27.18 -1.64 -8.24
N ASN A 144 28.02 -0.63 -8.46
CA ASN A 144 28.31 0.38 -7.44
C ASN A 144 27.08 1.25 -7.15
N HIS A 145 26.34 1.66 -8.19
CA HIS A 145 25.12 2.44 -8.06
C HIS A 145 24.05 1.68 -7.27
N GLU A 146 23.81 0.41 -7.60
CA GLU A 146 22.86 -0.45 -6.89
C GLU A 146 23.20 -0.59 -5.40
N LYS A 147 24.49 -0.61 -5.07
CA LYS A 147 24.97 -0.68 -3.68
C LYS A 147 24.92 0.67 -2.95
N SER A 148 24.76 1.78 -3.69
CA SER A 148 24.76 3.13 -3.14
C SER A 148 23.59 3.35 -2.17
N ILE A 149 23.82 4.21 -1.18
CA ILE A 149 22.80 4.55 -0.17
C ILE A 149 21.60 5.21 -0.83
N SER A 150 21.85 6.15 -1.75
CA SER A 150 20.81 6.85 -2.52
C SER A 150 19.89 5.88 -3.27
N HIS A 151 20.45 4.86 -3.92
CA HIS A 151 19.66 3.88 -4.65
C HIS A 151 18.79 3.04 -3.70
N LYS A 152 19.37 2.56 -2.60
CA LYS A 152 18.64 1.79 -1.58
C LYS A 152 17.50 2.58 -0.96
N GLU A 153 17.70 3.86 -0.67
CA GLU A 153 16.64 4.75 -0.20
C GLU A 153 15.52 4.91 -1.23
N SER A 154 15.86 5.11 -2.51
CA SER A 154 14.88 5.19 -3.60
C SER A 154 14.12 3.86 -3.75
N CYS A 155 14.78 2.71 -3.64
CA CYS A 155 14.15 1.38 -3.64
C CYS A 155 13.18 1.20 -2.47
N ALA A 156 13.56 1.62 -1.26
CA ALA A 156 12.70 1.55 -0.10
C ALA A 156 11.44 2.41 -0.27
N LYS A 157 11.59 3.63 -0.82
CA LYS A 157 10.46 4.51 -1.14
C LYS A 157 9.54 3.91 -2.22
N MET A 158 10.12 3.31 -3.26
CA MET A 158 9.36 2.62 -4.30
C MET A 158 8.55 1.43 -3.74
N ALA A 159 9.17 0.59 -2.90
CA ALA A 159 8.51 -0.51 -2.23
C ALA A 159 7.40 -0.03 -1.29
N GLY A 160 7.65 1.06 -0.55
CA GLY A 160 6.67 1.72 0.31
C GLY A 160 5.46 2.24 -0.49
N PHE A 161 5.70 2.85 -1.65
CA PHE A 161 4.65 3.32 -2.55
C PHE A 161 3.75 2.16 -3.04
N HIS A 162 4.34 1.07 -3.53
CA HIS A 162 3.57 -0.10 -3.95
C HIS A 162 2.76 -0.72 -2.81
N SER A 163 3.35 -0.79 -1.60
CA SER A 163 2.67 -1.28 -0.41
C SER A 163 1.48 -0.39 -0.04
N SER A 164 1.66 0.93 -0.07
CA SER A 164 0.56 1.88 0.20
C SER A 164 -0.57 1.81 -0.82
N ASN A 165 -0.25 1.63 -2.11
CA ASN A 165 -1.28 1.46 -3.14
C ASN A 165 -2.07 0.15 -2.98
N GLN A 166 -1.44 -0.91 -2.47
CA GLN A 166 -2.13 -2.18 -2.23
C GLN A 166 -3.02 -2.15 -0.99
N VAL A 167 -2.56 -1.49 0.09
CA VAL A 167 -3.27 -1.46 1.38
C VAL A 167 -4.36 -0.37 1.40
N GLY A 168 -4.24 0.66 0.56
CA GLY A 168 -5.17 1.77 0.49
C GLY A 168 -4.84 2.89 1.47
N SER A 169 -5.75 3.86 1.59
CA SER A 169 -5.58 5.01 2.49
C SER A 169 -5.59 4.59 3.97
N ILE A 170 -4.95 5.36 4.84
CA ILE A 170 -5.03 5.17 6.29
C ILE A 170 -6.49 5.15 6.76
N ALA A 171 -7.35 5.97 6.15
CA ALA A 171 -8.79 5.98 6.45
C ALA A 171 -9.46 4.63 6.17
N THR A 172 -9.13 3.98 5.05
CA THR A 172 -9.70 2.66 4.70
C THR A 172 -9.17 1.57 5.62
N ILE A 173 -7.92 1.68 6.07
CA ILE A 173 -7.33 0.75 7.05
C ILE A 173 -8.04 0.86 8.40
N ILE A 174 -8.31 2.08 8.89
CA ILE A 174 -9.00 2.29 10.16
C ILE A 174 -10.43 1.75 10.09
N ASP A 175 -11.16 2.07 9.02
CA ASP A 175 -12.54 1.59 8.83
C ASP A 175 -12.61 0.06 8.74
N THR A 176 -11.70 -0.58 8.00
CA THR A 176 -11.64 -2.04 7.90
C THR A 176 -11.31 -2.71 9.24
N ASN A 177 -10.34 -2.19 9.99
CA ASN A 177 -10.02 -2.69 11.33
C ASN A 177 -11.17 -2.51 12.32
N TYR A 178 -11.88 -1.38 12.26
CA TYR A 178 -13.05 -1.14 13.09
C TYR A 178 -14.16 -2.16 12.78
N LYS A 179 -14.48 -2.37 11.50
CA LYS A 179 -15.45 -3.37 11.06
C LYS A 179 -15.07 -4.78 11.52
N GLU A 180 -13.80 -5.15 11.42
CA GLU A 180 -13.31 -6.45 11.88
C GLU A 180 -13.45 -6.61 13.41
N SER A 181 -13.13 -5.57 14.18
CA SER A 181 -13.26 -5.56 15.63
C SER A 181 -14.72 -5.71 16.06
N VAL A 182 -15.64 -4.98 15.41
CA VAL A 182 -17.08 -5.11 15.65
C VAL A 182 -17.55 -6.54 15.33
N LYS A 183 -17.11 -7.11 14.22
CA LYS A 183 -17.45 -8.50 13.84
C LYS A 183 -16.98 -9.51 14.89
N LYS A 184 -15.73 -9.40 15.36
CA LYS A 184 -15.17 -10.27 16.41
C LYS A 184 -15.96 -10.13 17.72
N ASN A 185 -16.27 -8.91 18.14
CA ASN A 185 -17.05 -8.67 19.36
C ASN A 185 -18.46 -9.29 19.28
N ARG A 186 -19.13 -9.18 18.13
CA ARG A 186 -20.42 -9.84 17.92
C ARG A 186 -20.32 -11.36 17.98
N GLN A 187 -19.24 -11.94 17.44
CA GLN A 187 -18.99 -13.38 17.54
C GLN A 187 -18.78 -13.82 19.00
N TYR A 188 -17.96 -13.10 19.77
CA TYR A 188 -17.77 -13.39 21.20
C TYR A 188 -19.09 -13.35 21.97
N ILE A 189 -19.89 -12.29 21.80
CA ILE A 189 -21.18 -12.17 22.47
C ILE A 189 -22.12 -13.31 22.06
N THR A 190 -22.14 -13.69 20.78
CA THR A 190 -22.96 -14.80 20.30
C THR A 190 -22.59 -16.10 21.00
N ILE A 191 -21.29 -16.42 21.08
CA ILE A 191 -20.79 -17.63 21.75
C ILE A 191 -21.15 -17.61 23.25
N LEU A 192 -20.97 -16.47 23.92
CA LEU A 192 -21.33 -16.33 25.33
C LEU A 192 -22.82 -16.56 25.57
N LEU A 193 -23.68 -16.00 24.71
CA LEU A 193 -25.12 -16.19 24.80
C LEU A 193 -25.55 -17.62 24.46
N ASP A 194 -24.89 -18.28 23.50
CA ASP A 194 -25.15 -19.69 23.19
C ASP A 194 -24.78 -20.59 24.39
N ASN A 195 -23.64 -20.34 25.04
CA ASN A 195 -23.24 -21.04 26.27
C ASN A 195 -24.23 -20.78 27.41
N LEU A 196 -24.66 -19.53 27.59
CA LEU A 196 -25.65 -19.14 28.59
C LEU A 196 -26.98 -19.88 28.36
N LEU A 197 -27.46 -19.89 27.12
CA LEU A 197 -28.70 -20.57 26.73
C LEU A 197 -28.60 -22.08 26.96
N PHE A 198 -27.44 -22.68 26.68
CA PHE A 198 -27.17 -24.09 26.99
C PHE A 198 -27.29 -24.37 28.48
N CYS A 199 -26.62 -23.58 29.34
CA CYS A 199 -26.73 -23.72 30.79
C CYS A 199 -28.17 -23.60 31.28
N CYS A 200 -28.92 -22.60 30.79
CA CYS A 200 -30.33 -22.42 31.14
C CYS A 200 -31.20 -23.63 30.76
N ARG A 201 -30.97 -24.23 29.58
CA ARG A 201 -31.73 -25.41 29.12
C ARG A 201 -31.42 -26.67 29.91
N GLN A 202 -30.19 -26.80 30.39
CA GLN A 202 -29.74 -27.97 31.18
C GLN A 202 -29.94 -27.77 32.69
N GLY A 203 -30.39 -26.59 33.13
CA GLY A 203 -30.50 -26.27 34.56
C GLY A 203 -29.15 -26.14 35.27
N ILE A 204 -28.07 -25.89 34.52
CA ILE A 204 -26.72 -25.74 35.08
C ILE A 204 -26.62 -24.33 35.69
N PRO A 205 -26.25 -24.21 36.97
CA PRO A 205 -26.08 -22.90 37.60
C PRO A 205 -24.89 -22.17 36.95
N ILE A 206 -25.12 -20.91 36.56
CA ILE A 206 -24.08 -20.06 35.95
C ILE A 206 -23.05 -19.60 36.99
N ARG A 207 -23.42 -19.65 38.27
CA ARG A 207 -22.60 -19.29 39.42
C ARG A 207 -22.24 -20.54 40.21
N GLY A 208 -21.05 -20.54 40.82
CA GLY A 208 -20.68 -21.55 41.81
C GLY A 208 -21.56 -21.46 43.06
N HIS A 209 -21.61 -22.55 43.83
CA HIS A 209 -22.35 -22.61 45.09
C HIS A 209 -21.64 -21.88 46.25
N ASP A 210 -20.32 -21.72 46.14
CA ASP A 210 -19.46 -21.19 47.21
C ASP A 210 -18.79 -19.88 46.78
N GLU A 211 -19.21 -18.77 47.41
CA GLU A 211 -18.66 -17.42 47.22
C GLU A 211 -17.69 -17.02 48.36
N SER A 212 -17.26 -17.97 49.19
CA SER A 212 -16.30 -17.72 50.27
C SER A 212 -14.96 -17.19 49.73
N ILE A 213 -14.24 -16.45 50.57
CA ILE A 213 -12.94 -15.82 50.23
C ILE A 213 -11.87 -16.86 49.87
N GLU A 214 -12.05 -18.09 50.34
CA GLU A 214 -11.13 -19.21 50.14
C GLU A 214 -11.53 -20.10 48.95
N SER A 215 -12.69 -19.85 48.34
CA SER A 215 -13.20 -20.63 47.22
C SER A 215 -12.43 -20.34 45.93
N SER A 216 -12.04 -21.41 45.22
CA SER A 216 -11.41 -21.31 43.90
C SER A 216 -12.33 -20.69 42.83
N ASN A 217 -13.63 -20.63 43.10
CA ASN A 217 -14.65 -20.17 42.17
C ASN A 217 -15.25 -18.82 42.61
N GLN A 218 -14.58 -18.11 43.53
CA GLN A 218 -15.04 -16.83 44.02
C GLN A 218 -15.06 -15.80 42.90
N TRP A 219 -16.22 -15.21 42.67
CA TRP A 219 -16.40 -14.09 41.75
C TRP A 219 -15.83 -12.81 42.39
N ARG A 220 -14.92 -12.14 41.70
CA ARG A 220 -14.39 -10.83 42.09
C ARG A 220 -15.04 -9.75 41.23
N LEU A 221 -15.79 -8.85 41.87
CA LEU A 221 -16.17 -7.54 41.31
C LEU A 221 -14.99 -6.58 41.34
#